data_AF-A0A8R7P864-F1
#
_entry.id   AF-A0A8R7P864-F1
#
_cell.length_a   1.000
_cell.length_b   1.000
_cell.length_c   1.000
_cell.angle_alpha   90.00
_cell.angle_beta   90.00
_cell.angle_gamma   90.00
#
_symmetry.space_group_name_H-M   'P 1'
#
loop_
_entity.id
_entity.type
_entity.pdbx_description
1 polymer ?
#
loop_
_entity_poly.entity_id
_entity_poly.type
_entity_poly.pdbx_seq_one_letter_code
_entity_poly.pdbx_strand_id
1 'polypeptide(L)'
;AVVLRTHCEFPALARGTARENFAVLVHAKAPSSEAARASLDLVTVLDVSGSMAGSKLALLKKAMGFVIDNLGPADRLSVVSFSDNASRLIRLARMSDAGKAAAKQAVESLYADGCTNIGEGLRVAAEVLDCRRHMNAVASI
;
A
#
# COMPACT_ATOMS: atom_id res chain seq x y z
N ALA A 1 23.62 -3.95 11.61
CA ALA A 1 24.04 -4.04 10.20
C ALA A 1 23.08 -4.96 9.44
N VAL A 2 22.73 -4.65 8.19
CA VAL A 2 21.95 -5.55 7.32
C VAL A 2 22.81 -6.80 7.03
N VAL A 3 22.26 -7.99 7.23
CA VAL A 3 22.97 -9.24 6.95
C VAL A 3 22.50 -9.76 5.61
N LEU A 4 23.39 -9.76 4.62
CA LEU A 4 23.17 -10.35 3.31
C LEU A 4 23.89 -11.69 3.24
N ARG A 5 23.17 -12.76 2.90
CA ARG A 5 23.75 -14.08 2.62
C ARG A 5 23.35 -14.49 1.21
N THR A 6 24.32 -14.94 0.42
CA THR A 6 24.06 -15.48 -0.92
C THR A 6 24.22 -16.99 -0.90
N HIS A 7 23.28 -17.69 -1.52
CA HIS A 7 23.38 -19.13 -1.76
C HIS A 7 23.29 -19.35 -3.26
N CYS A 8 24.35 -19.90 -3.82
CA CYS A 8 24.41 -20.28 -5.22
C CYS A 8 23.79 -21.67 -5.38
N GLU A 9 23.05 -21.90 -6.46
CA GLU A 9 22.52 -23.23 -6.80
C GLU A 9 23.63 -24.29 -6.87
N PHE A 10 24.80 -23.90 -7.40
CA PHE A 10 26.00 -24.72 -7.43
C PHE A 10 27.13 -24.03 -6.65
N PRO A 11 27.67 -24.64 -5.59
CA PRO A 11 28.80 -24.08 -4.85
C PRO A 11 30.12 -24.12 -5.64
N ALA A 12 30.20 -25.00 -6.65
CA ALA A 12 31.31 -25.08 -7.59
C ALA A 12 30.84 -25.66 -8.93
N LEU A 13 31.53 -25.31 -10.01
CA LEU A 13 31.33 -25.86 -11.36
C LEU A 13 32.58 -26.63 -11.78
N ALA A 14 32.40 -27.76 -12.48
CA ALA A 14 33.51 -28.53 -12.99
C ALA A 14 34.24 -27.75 -14.10
N ARG A 15 35.55 -27.93 -14.18
CA ARG A 15 36.37 -27.26 -15.19
C ARG A 15 35.91 -27.69 -16.59
N GLY A 16 35.56 -26.71 -17.42
CA GLY A 16 35.08 -26.93 -18.80
C GLY A 16 33.56 -26.99 -18.96
N THR A 17 32.78 -26.87 -17.88
CA THR A 17 31.32 -26.71 -17.98
C THR A 17 30.95 -25.23 -17.89
N ALA A 18 30.19 -24.73 -18.87
CA ALA A 18 29.58 -23.41 -18.83
C ALA A 18 28.06 -23.56 -18.60
N ARG A 19 27.49 -22.69 -17.77
CA ARG A 19 26.04 -22.56 -17.62
C ARG A 19 25.65 -21.13 -17.95
N GLU A 20 24.70 -20.96 -18.85
CA GLU A 20 24.20 -19.64 -19.26
C GLU A 20 23.32 -19.00 -18.18
N ASN A 21 22.59 -19.84 -17.41
CA ASN A 21 21.73 -19.39 -16.32
C ASN A 21 22.27 -19.89 -14.98
N PHE A 22 22.47 -18.96 -14.04
CA PHE A 22 22.97 -19.25 -12.69
C PHE A 22 22.08 -18.56 -11.66
N ALA A 23 21.30 -19.36 -10.91
CA ALA A 23 20.42 -18.83 -9.88
C ALA A 23 21.21 -18.53 -8.59
N VAL A 24 21.03 -17.32 -8.06
CA VAL A 24 21.58 -16.91 -6.77
C VAL A 24 20.44 -16.50 -5.86
N LEU A 25 20.30 -17.19 -4.74
CA LEU A 25 19.37 -16.81 -3.67
C LEU A 25 20.05 -15.77 -2.77
N VAL A 26 19.52 -14.55 -2.75
CA VAL A 26 19.96 -13.50 -1.83
C VAL A 26 19.00 -13.47 -0.63
N HIS A 27 19.50 -13.85 0.55
CA HIS A 27 18.79 -13.73 1.81
C HIS A 27 19.22 -12.44 2.52
N ALA A 28 18.32 -11.46 2.54
CA ALA A 28 18.52 -10.19 3.23
C ALA A 28 17.76 -10.17 4.57
N LYS A 29 18.50 -10.08 5.68
CA LYS A 29 17.92 -9.92 7.02
C LYS A 29 18.10 -8.48 7.49
N ALA A 30 16.99 -7.80 7.71
CA ALA A 30 16.99 -6.48 8.33
C ALA A 30 17.57 -6.56 9.76
N PRO A 31 18.37 -5.59 10.20
CA PRO A 31 18.83 -5.51 11.59
C PRO A 31 17.62 -5.32 12.51
N SER A 32 17.68 -5.89 13.72
CA SER A 32 16.74 -5.51 14.79
C SER A 32 16.99 -4.04 15.12
N SER A 33 16.08 -3.18 14.67
CA SER A 33 16.16 -1.74 14.87
C SER A 33 15.16 -1.35 15.95
N GLU A 34 15.64 -0.77 17.05
CA GLU A 34 14.81 -0.04 18.02
C GLU A 34 14.43 1.36 17.50
N ALA A 35 14.90 1.76 16.31
CA ALA A 35 14.58 3.06 15.74
C ALA A 35 13.08 3.20 15.47
N ALA A 36 12.56 4.39 15.73
CA ALA A 36 11.17 4.74 15.49
C ALA A 36 10.76 4.41 14.04
N ARG A 37 9.57 3.82 13.89
CA ARG A 37 8.96 3.49 12.60
C ARG A 37 8.99 4.73 11.69
N ALA A 38 9.50 4.57 10.46
CA ALA A 38 9.43 5.63 9.46
C ALA A 38 7.97 5.95 9.11
N SER A 39 7.67 7.22 8.89
CA SER A 39 6.35 7.67 8.45
C SER A 39 5.96 7.02 7.13
N LEU A 40 4.73 6.54 7.04
CA LEU A 40 4.15 5.89 5.87
C LEU A 40 3.21 6.84 5.11
N ASP A 41 3.32 6.87 3.79
CA ASP A 41 2.28 7.44 2.92
C ASP A 41 1.50 6.26 2.30
N LEU A 42 0.24 6.08 2.74
CA LEU A 42 -0.63 4.99 2.29
C LEU A 42 -1.74 5.55 1.39
N VAL A 43 -1.90 4.96 0.20
CA VAL A 43 -3.03 5.24 -0.70
C VAL A 43 -3.83 3.96 -0.88
N THR A 44 -5.07 3.94 -0.40
CA THR A 44 -5.94 2.78 -0.52
C THR A 44 -6.87 2.93 -1.71
N VAL A 45 -6.96 1.88 -2.53
CA VAL A 45 -7.85 1.81 -3.69
C VAL A 45 -8.95 0.80 -3.37
N LEU A 46 -10.18 1.28 -3.24
CA LEU A 46 -11.31 0.52 -2.71
C LEU A 46 -12.34 0.27 -3.82
N ASP A 47 -12.65 -1.00 -4.07
CA ASP A 47 -13.72 -1.40 -4.98
C ASP A 47 -15.07 -1.11 -4.33
N VAL A 48 -15.90 -0.32 -5.01
CA VAL A 48 -17.28 -0.01 -4.63
C VAL A 48 -18.27 -0.35 -5.74
N SER A 49 -17.93 -1.31 -6.60
CA SER A 49 -18.84 -1.87 -7.61
C SER A 49 -20.09 -2.48 -6.96
N GLY A 50 -21.16 -2.63 -7.73
CA GLY A 50 -22.41 -3.24 -7.24
C GLY A 50 -22.22 -4.64 -6.62
N SER A 51 -21.17 -5.37 -7.02
CA SER A 51 -20.82 -6.69 -6.46
C SER A 51 -20.37 -6.67 -4.99
N MET A 52 -19.99 -5.48 -4.50
CA MET A 52 -19.56 -5.22 -3.13
C MET A 52 -20.73 -4.93 -2.18
N ALA A 53 -21.96 -4.82 -2.68
CA ALA A 53 -23.13 -4.51 -1.87
C ALA A 53 -23.34 -5.51 -0.71
N GLY A 54 -23.92 -5.00 0.39
CA GLY A 54 -24.23 -5.78 1.57
C GLY A 54 -23.00 -6.07 2.46
N SER A 55 -22.75 -7.34 2.74
CA SER A 55 -21.77 -7.77 3.75
C SER A 55 -20.32 -7.47 3.38
N LYS A 56 -19.96 -7.50 2.08
CA LYS A 56 -18.60 -7.23 1.61
C LYS A 56 -18.19 -5.78 1.87
N LEU A 57 -19.05 -4.82 1.52
CA LEU A 57 -18.82 -3.40 1.81
C LEU A 57 -18.76 -3.15 3.31
N ALA A 58 -19.65 -3.76 4.10
CA ALA A 58 -19.61 -3.64 5.56
C ALA A 58 -18.29 -4.17 6.17
N LEU A 59 -17.77 -5.28 5.63
CA LEU A 59 -16.48 -5.83 6.05
C LEU A 59 -15.31 -4.92 5.63
N LEU A 60 -15.35 -4.38 4.41
CA LEU A 60 -14.37 -3.43 3.91
C LEU A 60 -14.31 -2.18 4.80
N LYS A 61 -15.47 -1.62 5.19
CA LYS A 61 -15.54 -0.48 6.12
C LYS A 61 -14.88 -0.80 7.46
N LYS A 62 -15.17 -1.98 8.04
CA LYS A 62 -14.55 -2.43 9.29
C LYS A 62 -13.02 -2.62 9.15
N ALA A 63 -12.57 -3.25 8.07
CA ALA A 63 -11.15 -3.46 7.81
C ALA A 63 -10.41 -2.13 7.64
N MET A 64 -11.00 -1.20 6.91
CA MET A 64 -10.47 0.16 6.76
C MET A 64 -10.44 0.92 8.08
N GLY A 65 -11.47 0.78 8.93
CA GLY A 65 -11.47 1.32 10.28
C GLY A 65 -10.27 0.81 11.09
N PHE A 66 -10.01 -0.50 11.05
CA PHE A 66 -8.84 -1.10 11.70
C PHE A 66 -7.51 -0.55 11.15
N VAL A 67 -7.38 -0.39 9.83
CA VAL A 67 -6.18 0.20 9.22
C VAL A 67 -5.98 1.63 9.72
N ILE A 68 -7.03 2.47 9.69
CA ILE A 68 -6.96 3.87 10.15
C ILE A 68 -6.55 3.96 11.63
N ASP A 69 -7.03 3.04 12.46
CA ASP A 69 -6.70 3.02 13.89
C ASP A 69 -5.23 2.65 14.13
N ASN A 70 -4.66 1.76 13.31
CA ASN A 70 -3.25 1.33 13.40
C ASN A 70 -2.25 2.30 12.75
N LEU A 71 -2.70 3.33 12.04
CA LEU A 71 -1.83 4.37 11.50
C LEU A 71 -1.40 5.33 12.62
N GLY A 72 -0.12 5.70 12.62
CA GLY A 72 0.44 6.68 13.54
C GLY A 72 0.13 8.13 13.12
N PRO A 73 0.29 9.12 14.01
CA PRO A 73 0.04 10.53 13.71
C PRO A 73 0.98 11.11 12.64
N ALA A 74 2.15 10.48 12.43
CA ALA A 74 3.11 10.83 11.39
C ALA A 74 2.76 10.20 10.03
N ASP A 75 1.91 9.18 10.00
CA ASP A 75 1.49 8.51 8.77
C ASP A 75 0.44 9.34 8.04
N ARG A 76 0.40 9.19 6.72
CA ARG A 76 -0.57 9.85 5.86
C ARG A 76 -1.40 8.83 5.10
N LEU A 77 -2.70 9.10 4.98
CA LEU A 77 -3.64 8.26 4.26
C LEU A 77 -4.38 9.07 3.20
N SER A 78 -4.53 8.46 2.03
CA SER A 78 -5.49 8.87 1.00
C SER A 78 -6.38 7.69 0.68
N VAL A 79 -7.67 7.95 0.47
CA VAL A 79 -8.64 6.92 0.09
C VAL A 79 -9.19 7.25 -1.28
N VAL A 80 -9.03 6.31 -2.20
CA VAL A 80 -9.57 6.33 -3.55
C VAL A 80 -10.60 5.21 -3.64
N SER A 81 -11.81 5.52 -4.06
CA SER A 81 -12.83 4.52 -4.40
C SER A 81 -12.99 4.44 -5.90
N PHE A 82 -13.31 3.26 -6.42
CA PHE A 82 -13.61 3.08 -7.83
C PHE A 82 -14.82 2.18 -8.05
N SER A 83 -15.63 2.56 -9.04
CA SER A 83 -16.63 1.71 -9.67
C SER A 83 -16.52 1.87 -11.19
N ASP A 84 -17.43 2.61 -11.84
CA ASP A 84 -17.29 2.98 -13.26
C ASP A 84 -16.16 4.01 -13.45
N ASN A 85 -16.05 4.92 -12.49
CA ASN A 85 -15.02 5.95 -12.39
C ASN A 85 -14.29 5.84 -11.05
N ALA A 86 -13.08 6.36 -10.99
CA ALA A 86 -12.32 6.49 -9.75
C ALA A 86 -12.44 7.90 -9.17
N SER A 87 -12.63 7.99 -7.85
CA SER A 87 -12.74 9.25 -7.13
C SER A 87 -11.91 9.21 -5.85
N ARG A 88 -11.28 10.35 -5.54
CA ARG A 88 -10.53 10.53 -4.30
C ARG A 88 -11.44 11.10 -3.23
N LEU A 89 -11.74 10.30 -2.21
CA LEU A 89 -12.63 10.66 -1.10
C LEU A 89 -11.95 11.60 -0.10
N ILE A 90 -10.67 11.34 0.18
CA ILE A 90 -9.86 12.13 1.08
C ILE A 90 -8.49 12.34 0.44
N ARG A 91 -8.01 13.59 0.46
CA ARG A 91 -6.63 13.93 0.05
C ARG A 91 -5.64 13.31 1.02
N LEU A 92 -4.41 13.06 0.56
CA LEU A 92 -3.33 12.54 1.41
C LEU A 92 -3.14 13.42 2.66
N ALA A 93 -3.66 12.97 3.79
CA ALA A 93 -3.76 13.72 5.04
C ALA A 93 -3.07 12.96 6.17
N ARG A 94 -2.50 13.69 7.14
CA ARG A 94 -1.91 13.06 8.33
C ARG A 94 -2.99 12.41 9.18
N MET A 95 -2.69 11.23 9.71
CA MET A 95 -3.58 10.47 10.60
C MET A 95 -3.48 10.94 12.06
N SER A 96 -3.57 12.27 12.26
CA SER A 96 -3.92 12.85 13.57
C SER A 96 -5.35 12.47 13.95
N ASP A 97 -5.79 12.73 15.18
CA ASP A 97 -7.15 12.38 15.62
C ASP A 97 -8.25 12.93 14.69
N ALA A 98 -8.09 14.18 14.26
CA ALA A 98 -8.98 14.80 13.27
C ALA A 98 -8.89 14.14 11.88
N GLY A 99 -7.68 13.78 11.44
CA GLY A 99 -7.46 13.09 10.16
C GLY A 99 -8.05 11.67 10.16
N LYS A 100 -7.92 10.94 11.27
CA LYS A 100 -8.52 9.62 11.47
C LYS A 100 -10.04 9.72 11.47
N ALA A 101 -10.62 10.70 12.16
CA ALA A 101 -12.07 10.93 12.16
C ALA A 101 -12.60 11.23 10.75
N ALA A 102 -11.92 12.10 10.00
CA ALA A 102 -12.27 12.42 8.61
C ALA A 102 -12.15 11.20 7.68
N ALA A 103 -11.09 10.40 7.82
CA ALA A 103 -10.90 9.18 7.04
C ALA A 103 -11.98 8.13 7.33
N LYS A 104 -12.34 7.94 8.61
CA LYS A 104 -13.44 7.05 9.01
C LYS A 104 -14.77 7.52 8.43
N GLN A 105 -15.07 8.81 8.51
CA GLN A 105 -16.30 9.37 7.93
C GLN A 105 -16.35 9.17 6.40
N ALA A 106 -15.23 9.37 5.70
CA ALA A 106 -15.13 9.12 4.27
C ALA A 106 -15.39 7.65 3.91
N VAL A 107 -14.82 6.70 4.66
CA VAL A 107 -15.06 5.27 4.47
C VAL A 107 -16.50 4.88 4.78
N GLU A 108 -17.11 5.46 5.82
CA GLU A 108 -18.52 5.19 6.14
C GLU A 108 -19.48 5.73 5.09
N SER A 109 -19.12 6.79 4.36
CA SER A 109 -19.91 7.34 3.26
C SER A 109 -19.92 6.49 1.98
N LEU A 110 -19.08 5.45 1.92
CA LEU A 110 -19.03 4.55 0.76
C LEU A 110 -20.36 3.81 0.57
N TYR A 111 -20.80 3.74 -0.68
CA TYR A 111 -21.92 2.94 -1.13
C TYR A 111 -21.50 2.13 -2.36
N ALA A 112 -22.06 0.93 -2.50
CA ALA A 112 -21.75 0.04 -3.62
C ALA A 112 -22.68 0.32 -4.79
N ASP A 113 -22.12 0.65 -5.95
CA ASP A 113 -22.86 0.93 -7.19
C ASP A 113 -21.94 0.84 -8.43
N GLY A 114 -22.51 0.66 -9.62
CA GLY A 114 -21.77 0.65 -10.88
C GLY A 114 -20.93 -0.62 -11.15
N CYS A 115 -20.07 -0.55 -12.17
CA CYS A 115 -19.17 -1.63 -12.59
C CYS A 115 -17.80 -1.55 -11.90
N THR A 116 -16.78 -2.20 -12.48
CA THR A 116 -15.43 -2.34 -11.92
C THR A 116 -14.38 -1.81 -12.89
N ASN A 117 -13.89 -0.59 -12.67
CA ASN A 117 -12.82 0.04 -13.43
C ASN A 117 -11.56 0.23 -12.57
N ILE A 118 -10.84 -0.87 -12.36
CA ILE A 118 -9.61 -0.87 -11.55
C ILE A 118 -8.48 -0.04 -12.17
N GLY A 119 -8.45 0.08 -13.51
CA GLY A 119 -7.43 0.84 -14.23
C GLY A 119 -7.44 2.32 -13.84
N GLU A 120 -8.62 2.94 -13.84
CA GLU A 120 -8.78 4.32 -13.37
C GLU A 120 -8.46 4.44 -11.87
N GLY A 121 -8.85 3.46 -11.06
CA GLY A 121 -8.54 3.44 -9.63
C GLY A 121 -7.04 3.51 -9.34
N LEU A 122 -6.26 2.69 -10.05
CA LEU A 122 -4.79 2.68 -9.92
C LEU A 122 -4.15 3.94 -10.49
N ARG A 123 -4.65 4.47 -11.61
CA ARG A 123 -4.15 5.72 -12.21
C ARG A 123 -4.31 6.89 -11.24
N VAL A 124 -5.50 7.07 -10.66
CA VAL A 124 -5.76 8.12 -9.67
C VAL A 124 -4.87 7.92 -8.43
N ALA A 125 -4.66 6.68 -7.99
CA ALA A 125 -3.79 6.41 -6.84
C ALA A 125 -2.32 6.77 -7.11
N ALA A 126 -1.80 6.43 -8.29
CA ALA A 126 -0.47 6.81 -8.72
C ALA A 126 -0.33 8.34 -8.80
N GLU A 127 -1.31 9.04 -9.37
CA GLU A 127 -1.33 10.50 -9.41
C GLU A 127 -1.32 11.14 -8.02
N VAL A 128 -2.00 10.55 -7.02
CA VAL A 128 -1.93 11.03 -5.63
C VAL A 128 -0.51 10.91 -5.07
N LEU A 129 0.18 9.81 -5.36
CA LEU A 129 1.55 9.61 -4.93
C LEU A 129 2.52 10.55 -5.65
N ASP A 130 2.37 10.74 -6.96
CA ASP A 130 3.23 11.64 -7.75
C ASP A 130 3.03 13.11 -7.37
N CYS A 131 1.79 13.54 -7.15
CA CYS A 131 1.46 14.92 -6.81
C CYS A 131 1.59 15.25 -5.32
N ARG A 132 2.24 14.38 -4.53
CA ARG A 132 2.40 14.61 -3.09
C ARG A 132 3.30 15.82 -2.85
N ARG A 133 2.78 16.81 -2.10
CA ARG A 133 3.54 18.03 -1.75
C ARG A 133 4.75 17.77 -0.85
N HIS A 134 4.73 16.67 -0.10
CA HIS A 134 5.78 16.31 0.83
C HIS A 134 6.12 14.84 0.65
N MET A 135 7.39 14.53 0.38
CA MET A 135 7.88 13.15 0.34
C MET A 135 8.40 12.75 1.73
N ASN A 136 8.14 11.51 2.14
CA ASN A 136 8.82 10.96 3.31
C ASN A 136 10.30 10.75 3.00
N ALA A 137 11.15 10.77 4.05
CA ALA A 137 12.59 10.56 3.91
C ALA A 137 12.94 9.21 3.28
N VAL A 138 12.07 8.22 3.45
CA VAL A 138 12.12 6.93 2.76
C VAL A 138 10.89 6.85 1.86
N ALA A 139 11.07 7.07 0.56
CA ALA A 139 9.99 7.00 -0.42
C ALA A 139 10.52 6.54 -1.79
N SER A 140 9.84 5.55 -2.37
CA SER A 140 9.95 5.12 -3.76
C SER A 140 8.55 4.74 -4.24
N ILE A 141 8.23 4.98 -5.50
CA ILE A 141 6.99 4.53 -6.14
C ILE A 141 7.33 3.32 -7.01
#